data_AF-A0A812RUF0-F1
#
_entry.id   AF-A0A812RUF0-F1
#
_cell.length_a   1.000
_cell.length_b   1.000
_cell.length_c   1.000
_cell.angle_alpha   90.00
_cell.angle_beta   90.00
_cell.angle_gamma   90.00
#
_symmetry.space_group_name_H-M   'P 1'
#
loop_
_entity.id
_entity.type
_entity.pdbx_description
1 polymer ?
#
loop_
_entity_poly.entity_id
_entity_poly.type
_entity_poly.pdbx_seq_one_letter_code
_entity_poly.pdbx_strand_id
1 'polypeptide(L)'
;VRGDLVIFDIDKGNALFVSHQWMHDARTMDDSDGTQQDRCISSIPAYVETCRFFVALCPAIDSPTEDKVFSARTWSCRGWCRMERAVRELSLHDTWILVQSSASMELVGTALSFPTDSVGEGEFTVAADRDKLAPILQQLLRRKLRLCLQKRELPAYRRLLNLQTVHLRGLAAEHIKDLVPGFPASAVNAHGAAAESFLHQNMLTTVGGVDNAG
;
A
#
# COMPACT_ATOMS: atom_id res chain seq x y z
N VAL A 1 22.92 1.34 12.88
CA VAL A 1 21.96 1.33 14.00
C VAL A 1 21.27 -0.02 14.00
N ARG A 2 21.34 -0.76 15.10
CA ARG A 2 20.61 -2.03 15.27
C ARG A 2 19.13 -1.71 15.32
N GLY A 3 18.32 -2.43 14.56
CA GLY A 3 16.90 -2.25 14.60
C GLY A 3 16.21 -3.55 15.01
N ASP A 4 15.44 -3.48 16.09
CA ASP A 4 14.57 -4.55 16.55
C ASP A 4 13.15 -4.39 15.97
N LEU A 5 12.49 -5.50 15.66
CA LEU A 5 11.10 -5.50 15.19
C LEU A 5 10.18 -5.07 16.36
N VAL A 6 9.79 -3.79 16.39
CA VAL A 6 8.98 -3.21 17.48
C VAL A 6 7.49 -3.26 17.14
N ILE A 7 6.69 -3.82 18.04
CA ILE A 7 5.22 -3.73 17.98
C ILE A 7 4.80 -2.30 18.29
N PHE A 8 3.96 -1.71 17.43
CA PHE A 8 3.41 -0.38 17.66
C PHE A 8 2.54 -0.34 18.92
N ASP A 9 2.71 0.72 19.71
CA ASP A 9 1.98 1.00 20.93
C ASP A 9 1.39 2.42 20.85
N ILE A 10 0.07 2.53 20.95
CA ILE A 10 -0.68 3.77 20.79
C ILE A 10 -0.37 4.80 21.88
N ASP A 11 0.14 4.35 23.03
CA ASP A 11 0.44 5.20 24.18
C ASP A 11 1.75 5.99 24.00
N LYS A 12 2.55 5.70 22.97
CA LYS A 12 3.86 6.34 22.70
C LYS A 12 3.78 7.64 21.89
N GLY A 13 2.58 8.10 21.56
CA GLY A 13 2.34 9.34 20.82
C GLY A 13 2.39 9.16 19.30
N ASN A 14 1.53 9.89 18.59
CA ASN A 14 1.23 9.66 17.17
C ASN A 14 1.93 10.64 16.21
N ALA A 15 2.94 11.37 16.66
CA ALA A 15 3.46 12.49 15.87
C ALA A 15 4.28 12.04 14.65
N LEU A 16 5.16 11.04 14.81
CA LEU A 16 6.17 10.70 13.81
C LEU A 16 6.41 9.18 13.77
N PHE A 17 6.33 8.60 12.58
CA PHE A 17 6.84 7.26 12.31
C PHE A 17 8.00 7.32 11.32
N VAL A 18 9.08 6.58 11.60
CA VAL A 18 10.28 6.51 10.75
C VAL A 18 10.44 5.09 10.21
N SER A 19 10.07 4.89 8.95
CA SER A 19 10.38 3.67 8.21
C SER A 19 11.87 3.66 7.86
N HIS A 20 12.52 2.54 8.12
CA HIS A 20 13.94 2.35 7.83
C HIS A 20 14.22 0.92 7.38
N GLN A 21 15.32 0.73 6.65
CA GLN A 21 15.75 -0.59 6.23
C GLN A 21 16.45 -1.31 7.40
N TRP A 22 15.78 -2.32 7.97
CA TRP A 22 16.37 -3.22 8.96
C TRP A 22 17.54 -3.99 8.34
N MET A 23 18.72 -3.93 8.96
CA MET A 23 19.88 -4.77 8.65
C MET A 23 19.73 -6.08 9.43
N HIS A 24 19.84 -7.23 8.75
CA HIS A 24 19.86 -8.51 9.45
C HIS A 24 21.20 -8.67 10.18
N ASP A 25 21.17 -8.80 11.51
CA ASP A 25 22.21 -9.53 12.23
C ASP A 25 21.83 -11.02 12.14
N ALA A 26 22.68 -11.84 11.52
CA ALA A 26 22.55 -13.30 11.47
C ALA A 26 22.82 -13.95 12.85
N ARG A 27 22.18 -13.46 13.90
CA ARG A 27 22.20 -14.07 15.24
C ARG A 27 20.79 -14.48 15.62
N THR A 28 20.50 -15.75 15.31
CA THR A 28 19.70 -16.68 16.11
C THR A 28 18.64 -16.00 16.99
N MET A 29 17.52 -15.62 16.39
CA MET A 29 16.27 -15.67 17.13
C MET A 29 15.69 -17.06 16.92
N ASP A 30 15.54 -17.74 18.04
CA ASP A 30 14.99 -19.08 18.18
C ASP A 30 13.65 -19.19 17.44
N ASP A 31 13.39 -20.34 16.82
CA ASP A 31 12.30 -20.66 15.87
C ASP A 31 10.88 -20.67 16.51
N SER A 32 10.70 -19.89 17.58
CA SER A 32 9.45 -19.71 18.33
C SER A 32 8.61 -18.50 17.87
N ASP A 33 9.12 -17.69 16.94
CA ASP A 33 8.71 -16.29 16.79
C ASP A 33 7.81 -15.94 15.58
N GLY A 34 7.18 -16.95 14.95
CA GLY A 34 6.21 -16.70 13.88
C GLY A 34 5.07 -15.77 14.31
N THR A 35 4.67 -15.85 15.59
CA THR A 35 3.60 -15.01 16.16
C THR A 35 3.98 -13.54 16.31
N GLN A 36 5.25 -13.20 16.59
CA GLN A 36 5.68 -11.80 16.70
C GLN A 36 5.82 -11.17 15.32
N GLN A 37 6.38 -11.89 14.35
CA GLN A 37 6.44 -11.42 12.96
C GLN A 37 5.03 -11.15 12.41
N ASP A 38 4.08 -12.06 12.65
CA ASP A 38 2.68 -11.87 12.26
C ASP A 38 2.05 -10.64 12.92
N ARG A 39 2.30 -10.44 14.21
CA ARG A 39 1.85 -9.25 14.93
C ARG A 39 2.40 -7.98 14.31
N CYS A 40 3.69 -7.95 13.99
CA CYS A 40 4.31 -6.79 13.38
C CYS A 40 3.75 -6.50 11.99
N ILE A 41 3.58 -7.52 11.15
CA ILE A 41 2.94 -7.39 9.82
C ILE A 41 1.51 -6.84 9.96
N SER A 42 0.73 -7.41 10.87
CA SER A 42 -0.66 -6.98 11.11
C SER A 42 -0.76 -5.56 11.69
N SER A 43 0.31 -5.07 12.33
CA SER A 43 0.36 -3.72 12.91
C SER A 43 0.73 -2.63 11.91
N ILE A 44 1.20 -2.97 10.70
CA ILE A 44 1.59 -2.00 9.65
C ILE A 44 0.52 -0.94 9.40
N PRO A 45 -0.75 -1.32 9.16
CA PRO A 45 -1.80 -0.33 8.96
C PRO A 45 -1.98 0.63 10.14
N ALA A 46 -1.90 0.10 11.37
CA ALA A 46 -2.19 0.86 12.57
C ALA A 46 -1.20 2.02 12.75
N TYR A 47 0.10 1.78 12.67
CA TYR A 47 1.08 2.84 12.93
C TYR A 47 1.24 3.83 11.77
N VAL A 48 1.05 3.39 10.52
CA VAL A 48 1.17 4.29 9.37
C VAL A 48 -0.04 5.22 9.28
N GLU A 49 -1.24 4.72 9.60
CA GLU A 49 -2.46 5.54 9.54
C GLU A 49 -2.59 6.50 10.73
N THR A 50 -2.10 6.12 11.91
CA THR A 50 -2.18 7.00 13.09
C THR A 50 -1.11 8.08 13.08
N CYS A 51 0.02 7.87 12.40
CA CYS A 51 1.09 8.85 12.42
C CYS A 51 0.72 10.13 11.65
N ARG A 52 1.02 11.28 12.25
CA ARG A 52 0.86 12.57 11.58
C ARG A 52 1.86 12.72 10.44
N PHE A 53 3.12 12.40 10.71
CA PHE A 53 4.20 12.39 9.74
C PHE A 53 4.71 10.97 9.52
N PHE A 54 4.63 10.50 8.28
CA PHE A 54 5.32 9.30 7.82
C PHE A 54 6.64 9.72 7.16
N VAL A 55 7.76 9.22 7.66
CA VAL A 55 9.09 9.52 7.14
C VAL A 55 9.78 8.23 6.76
N ALA A 56 10.24 8.11 5.52
CA ALA A 56 11.14 7.05 5.10
C ALA A 56 12.57 7.57 5.19
N LEU A 57 13.34 7.05 6.14
CA LEU A 57 14.75 7.39 6.32
C LEU A 57 15.58 6.40 5.51
N CYS A 58 16.01 6.83 4.32
CA CYS A 58 16.69 6.00 3.33
C CYS A 58 18.03 6.60 2.87
N PRO A 59 18.95 6.93 3.79
CA PRO A 59 20.28 7.42 3.41
C PRO A 59 21.05 6.37 2.60
N ALA A 60 21.91 6.84 1.70
CA ALA A 60 22.90 6.00 1.04
C ALA A 60 23.95 5.53 2.07
N ILE A 61 23.90 4.27 2.48
CA ILE A 61 24.80 3.69 3.50
C ILE A 61 25.32 2.35 3.00
N ASP A 62 26.64 2.16 3.04
CA ASP A 62 27.26 0.86 2.77
C ASP A 62 26.91 -0.15 3.86
N SER A 63 26.51 -1.35 3.45
CA SER A 63 26.31 -2.43 4.40
C SER A 63 27.66 -2.85 4.99
N PRO A 64 27.79 -2.92 6.33
CA PRO A 64 29.05 -3.35 6.96
C PRO A 64 29.32 -4.85 6.77
N THR A 65 28.31 -5.63 6.37
CA THR A 65 28.36 -7.10 6.29
C THR A 65 28.05 -7.64 4.89
N GLU A 66 27.43 -6.84 4.02
CA GLU A 66 27.09 -7.21 2.65
C GLU A 66 27.81 -6.27 1.68
N ASP A 67 28.21 -6.76 0.52
CA ASP A 67 28.72 -5.90 -0.56
C ASP A 67 27.55 -5.19 -1.28
N LYS A 68 26.77 -4.41 -0.52
CA LYS A 68 25.56 -3.72 -0.98
C LYS A 68 25.45 -2.33 -0.38
N VAL A 69 24.89 -1.41 -1.15
CA VAL A 69 24.57 -0.05 -0.72
C VAL A 69 23.08 0.06 -0.42
N PHE A 70 22.73 0.35 0.82
CA PHE A 70 21.37 0.71 1.20
C PHE A 70 21.04 2.11 0.72
N SER A 71 19.86 2.31 0.15
CA SER A 71 19.40 3.59 -0.42
C SER A 71 17.88 3.62 -0.50
N ALA A 72 17.32 4.76 -0.95
CA ALA A 72 15.89 4.85 -1.28
C ALA A 72 15.42 3.74 -2.23
N ARG A 73 16.30 3.29 -3.15
CA ARG A 73 16.00 2.20 -4.08
C ARG A 73 15.89 0.85 -3.36
N THR A 74 16.85 0.50 -2.51
CA THR A 74 16.80 -0.79 -1.80
C THR A 74 15.66 -0.84 -0.79
N TRP A 75 15.33 0.29 -0.17
CA TRP A 75 14.14 0.43 0.66
C TRP A 75 12.86 0.20 -0.16
N SER A 76 12.72 0.86 -1.32
CA SER A 76 11.52 0.75 -2.16
C SER A 76 11.34 -0.63 -2.80
N CYS A 77 12.38 -1.47 -2.83
CA CYS A 77 12.29 -2.86 -3.29
C CYS A 77 11.66 -3.81 -2.26
N ARG A 78 11.70 -3.49 -0.95
CA ARG A 78 11.23 -4.42 0.09
C ARG A 78 9.71 -4.48 0.19
N GLY A 79 9.16 -5.68 0.29
CA GLY A 79 7.71 -5.91 0.38
C GLY A 79 7.03 -5.17 1.53
N TRP A 80 7.62 -5.19 2.73
CA TRP A 80 7.06 -4.48 3.88
C TRP A 80 7.12 -2.96 3.72
N CYS A 81 8.20 -2.42 3.16
CA CYS A 81 8.33 -0.97 2.91
C CYS A 81 7.33 -0.49 1.84
N ARG A 82 7.10 -1.32 0.82
CA ARG A 82 6.02 -1.09 -0.15
C ARG A 82 4.65 -1.10 0.52
N MET A 83 4.44 -1.98 1.49
CA MET A 83 3.20 -2.01 2.27
C MET A 83 3.01 -0.74 3.10
N GLU A 84 4.03 -0.31 3.83
CA GLU A 84 3.98 0.95 4.61
C GLU A 84 3.64 2.14 3.70
N ARG A 85 4.30 2.26 2.55
CA ARG A 85 4.00 3.29 1.56
C ARG A 85 2.56 3.18 1.04
N ALA A 86 2.12 1.99 0.67
CA ALA A 86 0.76 1.76 0.17
C ALA A 86 -0.30 2.12 1.21
N VAL A 87 -0.08 1.79 2.48
CA VAL A 87 -0.96 2.20 3.58
C VAL A 87 -1.05 3.72 3.64
N ARG A 88 0.09 4.42 3.58
CA ARG A 88 0.11 5.88 3.66
C ARG A 88 -0.67 6.50 2.52
N GLU A 89 -0.39 6.09 1.28
CA GLU A 89 -1.07 6.57 0.06
C GLU A 89 -2.57 6.28 0.05
N LEU A 90 -3.01 5.16 0.65
CA LEU A 90 -4.41 4.78 0.76
C LEU A 90 -5.10 5.38 2.00
N SER A 91 -4.37 6.03 2.89
CA SER A 91 -4.93 6.67 4.09
C SER A 91 -5.61 8.02 3.77
N LEU A 92 -6.09 8.71 4.80
CA LEU A 92 -6.60 10.08 4.69
C LEU A 92 -5.47 11.10 4.48
N HIS A 93 -4.26 10.78 4.94
CA HIS A 93 -3.07 11.61 4.78
C HIS A 93 -2.10 10.87 3.85
N ASP A 94 -2.14 11.22 2.57
CA ASP A 94 -1.38 10.52 1.52
C ASP A 94 0.03 11.08 1.29
N THR A 95 0.42 12.13 2.02
CA THR A 95 1.75 12.73 1.94
C THR A 95 2.73 12.15 2.96
N TRP A 96 4.00 12.08 2.56
CA TRP A 96 5.09 11.58 3.39
C TRP A 96 6.44 12.19 3.01
N ILE A 97 7.45 12.00 3.86
CA ILE A 97 8.77 12.61 3.68
C ILE A 97 9.79 11.51 3.39
N LEU A 98 10.52 11.63 2.29
CA LEU A 98 11.68 10.78 1.99
C LEU A 98 12.95 11.54 2.38
N VAL A 99 13.77 10.94 3.24
CA VAL A 99 15.08 11.50 3.63
C VAL A 99 16.18 10.64 3.04
N GLN A 100 16.96 11.19 2.12
CA GLN A 100 18.00 10.45 1.38
C GLN A 100 19.42 10.80 1.82
N SER A 101 19.60 11.92 2.51
CA SER A 101 20.88 12.30 3.11
C SER A 101 20.66 13.41 4.15
N SER A 102 21.72 13.86 4.81
CA SER A 102 21.69 15.04 5.70
C SER A 102 21.32 16.34 4.98
N ALA A 103 21.39 16.37 3.64
CA ALA A 103 21.11 17.55 2.82
C ALA A 103 20.02 17.30 1.76
N SER A 104 19.37 16.13 1.77
CA SER A 104 18.34 15.78 0.79
C SER A 104 17.09 15.21 1.48
N MET A 105 15.98 15.93 1.35
CA MET A 105 14.65 15.48 1.73
C MET A 105 13.62 15.87 0.66
N GLU A 106 12.61 15.03 0.47
CA GLU A 106 11.54 15.22 -0.50
C GLU A 106 10.17 14.99 0.17
N LEU A 107 9.19 15.84 -0.14
CA LEU A 107 7.79 15.59 0.20
C LEU A 107 7.14 14.78 -0.94
N VAL A 108 6.79 13.54 -0.65
CA VAL A 108 6.17 12.59 -1.57
C VAL A 108 4.65 12.50 -1.30
N GLY A 109 3.86 12.15 -2.31
CA GLY A 109 2.40 11.96 -2.16
C GLY A 109 1.54 12.98 -2.90
N THR A 110 1.97 13.45 -4.08
CA THR A 110 1.09 14.23 -4.97
C THR A 110 0.11 13.32 -5.71
N ALA A 111 -1.06 13.81 -6.11
CA ALA A 111 -2.09 13.06 -6.85
C ALA A 111 -1.59 12.41 -8.17
N LEU A 112 -0.43 12.85 -8.68
CA LEU A 112 0.25 12.36 -9.88
C LEU A 112 1.27 11.25 -9.59
N SER A 113 1.51 10.91 -8.33
CA SER A 113 2.37 9.80 -7.94
C SER A 113 1.70 8.51 -8.39
N PHE A 114 2.13 7.98 -9.54
CA PHE A 114 1.68 6.67 -10.00
C PHE A 114 2.20 5.61 -9.00
N PRO A 115 1.43 4.55 -8.71
CA PRO A 115 1.97 3.40 -8.01
C PRO A 115 3.03 2.79 -8.92
N THR A 116 4.29 3.17 -8.73
CA THR A 116 5.41 2.68 -9.54
C THR A 116 5.77 1.24 -9.18
N ASP A 117 5.19 0.70 -8.11
CA ASP A 117 5.71 -0.50 -7.46
C ASP A 117 4.65 -1.14 -6.55
N SER A 118 4.13 -2.30 -6.96
CA SER A 118 3.11 -3.05 -6.21
C SER A 118 3.73 -3.78 -5.00
N VAL A 119 2.93 -4.01 -3.95
CA VAL A 119 3.39 -4.71 -2.73
C VAL A 119 3.78 -6.16 -3.04
N GLY A 120 3.04 -6.85 -3.91
CA GLY A 120 3.28 -8.26 -4.22
C GLY A 120 4.56 -8.52 -5.00
N GLU A 121 5.11 -7.52 -5.68
CA GLU A 121 6.39 -7.59 -6.38
C GLU A 121 7.59 -7.25 -5.50
N GLY A 122 7.36 -6.94 -4.23
CA GLY A 122 8.44 -6.65 -3.30
C GLY A 122 9.31 -7.87 -2.99
N GLU A 123 10.53 -7.58 -2.56
CA GLU A 123 11.46 -8.54 -1.98
C GLU A 123 11.04 -8.85 -0.53
N PHE A 124 10.83 -10.13 -0.24
CA PHE A 124 10.46 -10.63 1.08
C PHE A 124 11.54 -11.57 1.57
N THR A 125 12.00 -11.37 2.82
CA THR A 125 12.89 -12.34 3.48
C THR A 125 12.16 -13.66 3.70
N VAL A 126 10.88 -13.60 4.07
CA VAL A 126 9.98 -14.75 4.22
C VAL A 126 8.89 -14.65 3.17
N ALA A 127 8.94 -15.50 2.15
CA ALA A 127 8.00 -15.44 1.02
C ALA A 127 6.51 -15.50 1.43
N ALA A 128 6.20 -16.27 2.49
CA ALA A 128 4.84 -16.41 3.02
C ALA A 128 4.25 -15.10 3.58
N ASP A 129 5.07 -14.10 3.92
CA ASP A 129 4.57 -12.81 4.39
C ASP A 129 3.81 -12.06 3.31
N ARG A 130 4.14 -12.31 2.04
CA ARG A 130 3.41 -11.76 0.90
C ARG A 130 1.93 -12.11 0.96
N ASP A 131 1.61 -13.35 1.30
CA ASP A 131 0.23 -13.84 1.37
C ASP A 131 -0.53 -13.20 2.54
N LYS A 132 0.17 -12.88 3.63
CA LYS A 132 -0.40 -12.16 4.78
C LYS A 132 -0.77 -10.71 4.45
N LEU A 133 -0.04 -10.08 3.52
CA LEU A 133 -0.29 -8.69 3.11
C LEU A 133 -1.46 -8.54 2.13
N ALA A 134 -1.77 -9.58 1.35
CA ALA A 134 -2.86 -9.58 0.37
C ALA A 134 -4.22 -9.13 0.95
N PRO A 135 -4.76 -9.76 2.02
CA PRO A 135 -6.05 -9.34 2.59
C PRO A 135 -6.00 -7.94 3.21
N ILE A 136 -4.85 -7.52 3.74
CA ILE A 136 -4.67 -6.20 4.33
C ILE A 136 -4.78 -5.12 3.25
N LEU A 137 -4.04 -5.27 2.14
CA LEU A 137 -4.07 -4.29 1.05
C LEU A 137 -5.45 -4.21 0.39
N GLN A 138 -6.14 -5.34 0.20
CA GLN A 138 -7.52 -5.35 -0.28
C GLN A 138 -8.46 -4.58 0.64
N GLN A 139 -8.32 -4.73 1.97
CA GLN A 139 -9.15 -4.01 2.94
C GLN A 139 -8.91 -2.49 2.85
N LEU A 140 -7.65 -2.06 2.71
CA LEU A 140 -7.28 -0.65 2.56
C LEU A 140 -7.86 -0.04 1.29
N LEU A 141 -7.71 -0.73 0.14
CA LEU A 141 -8.30 -0.32 -1.13
C LEU A 141 -9.82 -0.18 -1.03
N ARG A 142 -10.50 -1.18 -0.45
CA ARG A 142 -11.96 -1.17 -0.27
C ARG A 142 -12.40 0.00 0.60
N ARG A 143 -11.66 0.32 1.67
CA ARG A 143 -11.92 1.47 2.54
C ARG A 143 -11.74 2.79 1.77
N LYS A 144 -10.64 2.97 1.05
CA LYS A 144 -10.38 4.19 0.27
C LYS A 144 -11.42 4.40 -0.83
N LEU A 145 -11.80 3.35 -1.56
CA LEU A 145 -12.87 3.40 -2.57
C LEU A 145 -14.21 3.85 -1.95
N ARG A 146 -14.59 3.28 -0.81
CA ARG A 146 -15.81 3.72 -0.08
C ARG A 146 -15.71 5.17 0.38
N LEU A 147 -14.55 5.62 0.85
CA LEU A 147 -14.35 7.03 1.24
C LEU A 147 -14.51 7.97 0.04
N CYS A 148 -13.96 7.63 -1.12
CA CYS A 148 -14.14 8.42 -2.34
C CYS A 148 -15.62 8.49 -2.74
N LEU A 149 -16.36 7.38 -2.65
CA LEU A 149 -17.81 7.36 -2.90
C LEU A 149 -18.57 8.27 -1.91
N GLN A 150 -18.28 8.16 -0.61
CA GLN A 150 -18.90 8.98 0.43
C GLN A 150 -18.67 10.48 0.23
N LYS A 151 -17.46 10.85 -0.20
CA LYS A 151 -17.07 12.23 -0.50
C LYS A 151 -17.50 12.71 -1.90
N ARG A 152 -18.08 11.82 -2.73
CA ARG A 152 -18.39 12.07 -4.14
C ARG A 152 -17.17 12.47 -4.99
N GLU A 153 -15.99 11.98 -4.62
CA GLU A 153 -14.74 12.15 -5.38
C GLU A 153 -14.66 11.10 -6.49
N LEU A 154 -15.55 11.21 -7.49
CA LEU A 154 -15.68 10.22 -8.56
C LEU A 154 -14.38 10.01 -9.38
N PRO A 155 -13.59 11.05 -9.72
CA PRO A 155 -12.32 10.86 -10.43
C PRO A 155 -11.33 9.98 -9.64
N ALA A 156 -11.19 10.24 -8.34
CA ALA A 156 -10.29 9.47 -7.47
C ALA A 156 -10.80 8.03 -7.31
N TYR A 157 -12.11 7.85 -7.13
CA TYR A 157 -12.74 6.54 -7.08
C TYR A 157 -12.49 5.73 -8.36
N ARG A 158 -12.80 6.28 -9.54
CA ARG A 158 -12.63 5.60 -10.84
C ARG A 158 -11.16 5.26 -11.08
N ARG A 159 -10.26 6.20 -10.85
CA ARG A 159 -8.82 5.97 -10.97
C ARG A 159 -8.39 4.80 -10.09
N LEU A 160 -8.75 4.82 -8.80
CA LEU A 160 -8.35 3.77 -7.87
C LEU A 160 -8.99 2.40 -8.21
N LEU A 161 -10.26 2.39 -8.60
CA LEU A 161 -10.99 1.18 -8.97
C LEU A 161 -10.34 0.51 -10.19
N ASN A 162 -9.97 1.30 -11.20
CA ASN A 162 -9.38 0.78 -12.43
C ASN A 162 -7.89 0.45 -12.28
N LEU A 163 -7.19 1.08 -11.34
CA LEU A 163 -5.79 0.76 -11.00
C LEU A 163 -5.64 -0.33 -9.92
N GLN A 164 -6.73 -0.89 -9.39
CA GLN A 164 -6.64 -1.92 -8.34
C GLN A 164 -5.80 -3.13 -8.76
N THR A 165 -5.79 -3.47 -10.05
CA THR A 165 -4.99 -4.57 -10.61
C THR A 165 -3.49 -4.27 -10.51
N VAL A 166 -3.10 -3.01 -10.65
CA VAL A 166 -1.72 -2.54 -10.47
C VAL A 166 -1.35 -2.59 -8.99
N HIS A 167 -2.24 -2.16 -8.09
CA HIS A 167 -1.98 -2.21 -6.65
C HIS A 167 -1.84 -3.64 -6.12
N LEU A 168 -2.68 -4.57 -6.60
CA LEU A 168 -2.74 -5.97 -6.15
C LEU A 168 -1.81 -6.91 -6.92
N ARG A 169 -1.03 -6.39 -7.88
CA ARG A 169 -0.12 -7.20 -8.69
C ARG A 169 0.86 -7.98 -7.81
N GLY A 170 1.09 -9.24 -8.17
CA GLY A 170 1.96 -10.15 -7.43
C GLY A 170 1.37 -10.69 -6.10
N LEU A 171 0.15 -10.33 -5.73
CA LEU A 171 -0.54 -10.84 -4.55
C LEU A 171 -1.60 -11.87 -4.93
N ALA A 172 -1.81 -12.88 -4.07
CA ALA A 172 -2.94 -13.81 -4.17
C ALA A 172 -4.24 -13.13 -3.68
N ALA A 173 -4.67 -12.08 -4.40
CA ALA A 173 -5.77 -11.20 -4.04
C ALA A 173 -6.76 -11.06 -5.20
N GLU A 174 -8.04 -11.35 -4.95
CA GLU A 174 -9.12 -11.00 -5.87
C GLU A 174 -9.32 -9.49 -6.01
N HIS A 175 -9.82 -9.07 -7.17
CA HIS A 175 -10.26 -7.70 -7.39
C HIS A 175 -11.53 -7.40 -6.58
N ILE A 176 -11.61 -6.18 -6.08
CA ILE A 176 -12.79 -5.62 -5.44
C ILE A 176 -13.86 -5.40 -6.51
N LYS A 177 -14.98 -6.10 -6.33
CA LYS A 177 -16.19 -6.01 -7.14
C LYS A 177 -17.34 -5.49 -6.30
N ASP A 178 -18.44 -5.15 -6.97
CA ASP A 178 -19.75 -4.90 -6.36
C ASP A 178 -19.75 -3.83 -5.27
N LEU A 179 -18.94 -2.77 -5.46
CA LEU A 179 -18.92 -1.61 -4.56
C LEU A 179 -20.15 -0.74 -4.74
N VAL A 180 -20.62 -0.63 -5.99
CA VAL A 180 -21.91 0.00 -6.31
C VAL A 180 -22.95 -1.13 -6.39
N PRO A 181 -23.92 -1.18 -5.46
CA PRO A 181 -24.95 -2.22 -5.46
C PRO A 181 -25.95 -1.99 -6.60
N GLY A 182 -26.72 -3.04 -6.93
CA GLY A 182 -27.85 -2.92 -7.85
C GLY A 182 -27.55 -3.22 -9.31
N PHE A 183 -26.37 -3.79 -9.63
CA PHE A 183 -26.13 -4.30 -10.98
C PHE A 183 -26.96 -5.57 -11.21
N PRO A 184 -27.95 -5.57 -12.13
CA PRO A 184 -28.73 -6.75 -12.42
C PRO A 184 -27.86 -7.78 -13.14
N ALA A 185 -27.99 -9.06 -12.79
CA ALA A 185 -27.41 -10.16 -13.56
C ALA A 185 -28.12 -10.22 -14.92
N SER A 186 -27.60 -9.46 -15.89
CA SER A 186 -28.16 -9.34 -17.24
C SER A 186 -27.98 -10.64 -18.03
N ALA A 187 -28.99 -11.03 -18.80
CA ALA A 187 -29.01 -12.24 -19.65
C ALA A 187 -28.20 -12.09 -20.97
N VAL A 188 -27.39 -11.03 -21.08
CA VAL A 188 -26.54 -10.75 -22.23
C VAL A 188 -25.36 -11.74 -22.23
N ASN A 189 -24.77 -12.01 -23.40
CA ASN A 189 -23.55 -12.80 -23.49
C ASN A 189 -22.44 -12.24 -22.55
N ALA A 190 -21.50 -13.10 -22.16
CA ALA A 190 -20.53 -12.78 -21.10
C ALA A 190 -19.76 -11.45 -21.31
N HIS A 191 -19.51 -11.07 -22.57
CA HIS A 191 -18.80 -9.83 -22.91
C HIS A 191 -19.65 -8.58 -22.71
N GLY A 192 -20.93 -8.61 -23.12
CA GLY A 192 -21.85 -7.49 -22.90
C GLY A 192 -22.11 -7.24 -21.41
N ALA A 193 -22.29 -8.33 -20.65
CA ALA A 193 -22.47 -8.24 -19.19
C ALA A 193 -21.23 -7.65 -18.48
N ALA A 194 -20.02 -7.97 -18.95
CA ALA A 194 -18.78 -7.40 -18.40
C ALA A 194 -18.66 -5.89 -18.68
N ALA A 195 -19.00 -5.44 -19.89
CA ALA A 195 -18.97 -4.03 -20.26
C ALA A 195 -20.02 -3.23 -19.47
N GLU A 196 -21.25 -3.75 -19.33
CA GLU A 196 -22.30 -3.13 -18.52
C GLU A 196 -21.89 -3.05 -17.04
N SER A 197 -21.30 -4.12 -16.48
CA SER A 197 -20.82 -4.13 -15.10
C SER A 197 -19.70 -3.12 -14.89
N PHE A 198 -18.76 -3.02 -15.84
CA PHE A 198 -17.69 -2.03 -15.82
C PHE A 198 -18.24 -0.60 -15.78
N LEU A 199 -19.18 -0.27 -16.67
CA LEU A 199 -19.82 1.05 -16.70
C LEU A 199 -20.56 1.33 -15.39
N HIS A 200 -21.35 0.37 -14.90
CA HIS A 200 -22.09 0.49 -13.65
C HIS A 200 -21.17 0.72 -12.45
N GLN A 201 -20.12 -0.08 -12.29
CA GLN A 201 -19.17 0.07 -11.18
C GLN A 201 -18.38 1.39 -11.27
N ASN A 202 -18.20 1.96 -12.46
CA ASN A 202 -17.61 3.28 -12.68
C ASN A 202 -18.63 4.45 -12.61
N MET A 203 -19.91 4.17 -12.35
CA MET A 203 -21.02 5.14 -12.38
C MET A 203 -21.10 5.88 -13.73
N LEU A 204 -20.93 5.14 -14.82
CA LEU A 204 -21.12 5.59 -16.19
C LEU A 204 -22.37 4.93 -16.78
N THR A 205 -23.11 5.65 -17.60
CA THR A 205 -24.36 5.16 -18.20
C THR A 205 -24.18 4.69 -19.64
N THR A 206 -23.20 5.22 -20.36
CA THR A 206 -22.95 4.90 -21.78
C THR A 206 -21.47 4.83 -22.10
N VAL A 207 -21.12 4.05 -23.13
CA VAL A 207 -19.78 4.05 -23.71
C VAL A 207 -19.55 5.43 -24.36
N GLY A 208 -18.57 6.19 -23.85
CA GLY A 208 -18.27 7.56 -24.29
C GLY A 208 -19.07 8.66 -23.58
N GLY A 209 -19.90 8.30 -22.60
CA GLY A 209 -20.53 9.28 -21.73
C GLY A 209 -19.49 10.03 -20.89
N VAL A 210 -19.58 11.35 -20.90
CA VAL A 210 -18.76 12.26 -20.08
C VAL A 210 -19.66 12.81 -18.97
N ASP A 211 -19.15 12.87 -17.75
CA ASP A 211 -19.81 13.56 -16.65
C ASP A 211 -19.04 14.81 -16.23
N ASN A 212 -19.52 15.50 -15.20
CA ASN A 212 -18.88 16.72 -14.69
C ASN A 212 -17.45 16.48 -14.15
N ALA A 213 -17.01 15.23 -14.06
CA ALA A 213 -15.68 14.84 -13.62
C ALA A 213 -14.68 14.64 -14.79
N GLY A 214 -15.15 14.74 -16.04
CA GLY A 214 -14.34 14.58 -17.26
C GLY A 214 -14.32 13.16 -17.80
#